data_AF-A0A499UJM1-F1
#
_entry.id   AF-A0A499UJM1-F1
#
_cell.length_a   1.000
_cell.length_b   1.000
_cell.length_c   1.000
_cell.angle_alpha   90.00
_cell.angle_beta   90.00
_cell.angle_gamma   90.00
#
_symmetry.space_group_name_H-M   'P 1'
#
loop_
_entity.id
_entity.type
_entity.pdbx_description
1 polymer ?
#
loop_
_entity_poly.entity_id
_entity_poly.type
_entity_poly.pdbx_seq_one_letter_code
_entity_poly.pdbx_strand_id
1 'polypeptide(L)'
;MGRMKKNKPSRKLRELHHASRRRQPGPPSTQVSWTPLKQTCGCVVDWGWTSQTADPVSFKDWFISRLTVPCLWHSPSEAGASGDDLPDNMIVRPRGSNVLLHVRKASGDHLELGAQLASRLERVLDKARQGDAVLLDDAPAGFRNWLIKTTLHPAQAWLDHELTDIILNQGRSALPREILEQLPDQLLDSPCAQPESGACDI
;
A
#
# COMPACT_ATOMS: atom_id res chain seq x y z
N MET A 1 25.60 -81.44 18.94
CA MET A 1 26.70 -80.44 19.09
C MET A 1 26.27 -79.21 18.29
N GLY A 2 25.71 -78.13 18.87
CA GLY A 2 26.37 -77.10 19.70
C GLY A 2 27.26 -76.23 18.80
N ARG A 3 27.21 -74.90 18.68
CA ARG A 3 26.68 -73.80 19.50
C ARG A 3 26.83 -72.51 18.63
N MET A 4 25.74 -71.84 18.28
CA MET A 4 25.35 -70.47 18.68
C MET A 4 26.21 -69.24 18.26
N LYS A 5 25.48 -68.20 17.80
CA LYS A 5 25.68 -66.72 17.88
C LYS A 5 26.38 -65.97 16.72
N LYS A 6 25.60 -65.09 16.07
CA LYS A 6 25.68 -63.60 16.11
C LYS A 6 24.60 -63.01 15.17
N ASN A 7 23.52 -62.42 15.69
CA ASN A 7 23.29 -61.02 16.08
C ASN A 7 22.87 -60.05 14.95
N LYS A 8 21.57 -59.70 15.01
CA LYS A 8 20.84 -58.44 14.69
C LYS A 8 20.76 -57.88 13.26
N PRO A 9 19.58 -57.31 12.88
CA PRO A 9 19.34 -56.67 11.59
C PRO A 9 19.77 -55.20 11.60
N SER A 10 20.50 -54.75 10.57
CA SER A 10 20.83 -53.33 10.34
C SER A 10 19.70 -52.63 9.58
N ARG A 11 18.67 -52.21 10.32
CA ARG A 11 17.73 -51.18 9.88
C ARG A 11 18.41 -49.82 10.08
N LYS A 12 18.26 -48.94 9.07
CA LYS A 12 18.63 -47.50 9.05
C LYS A 12 20.12 -47.17 8.99
N LEU A 13 20.66 -46.97 7.78
CA LEU A 13 21.84 -46.11 7.54
C LEU A 13 22.02 -45.77 6.03
N ARG A 14 20.94 -45.34 5.36
CA ARG A 14 21.01 -44.72 4.02
C ARG A 14 20.14 -43.47 3.86
N GLU A 15 19.80 -42.82 4.97
CA GLU A 15 19.10 -41.52 4.98
C GLU A 15 19.85 -40.51 5.87
N LEU A 16 21.14 -40.30 5.65
CA LEU A 16 21.89 -39.24 6.36
C LEU A 16 22.97 -38.58 5.49
N HIS A 17 22.69 -38.35 4.20
CA HIS A 17 23.52 -37.47 3.36
C HIS A 17 22.73 -36.34 2.67
N HIS A 18 21.51 -36.05 3.11
CA HIS A 18 20.71 -34.91 2.61
C HIS A 18 20.50 -33.75 3.61
N ALA A 19 21.11 -33.79 4.79
CA ALA A 19 20.88 -32.78 5.82
C ALA A 19 22.17 -32.04 6.22
N SER A 20 22.73 -31.23 5.32
CA SER A 20 23.47 -30.01 5.71
C SER A 20 23.77 -29.10 4.53
N ARG A 21 22.76 -28.75 3.71
CA ARG A 21 22.77 -27.37 3.19
C ARG A 21 22.19 -26.54 4.31
N ARG A 22 23.07 -25.90 5.09
CA ARG A 22 22.69 -24.73 5.89
C ARG A 22 21.90 -23.85 4.93
N ARG A 23 20.59 -23.74 5.12
CA ARG A 23 19.83 -22.66 4.52
C ARG A 23 20.50 -21.43 5.08
N GLN A 24 21.35 -20.80 4.27
CA GLN A 24 21.69 -19.41 4.55
C GLN A 24 20.34 -18.70 4.68
N PRO A 25 20.15 -17.84 5.70
CA PRO A 25 19.05 -16.91 5.65
C PRO A 25 19.22 -16.20 4.32
N GLY A 26 18.34 -16.49 3.36
CA GLY A 26 18.24 -15.65 2.18
C GLY A 26 18.01 -14.22 2.68
N PRO A 27 18.42 -13.19 1.93
CA PRO A 27 17.98 -11.84 2.24
C PRO A 27 16.45 -11.90 2.48
N PRO A 28 15.94 -11.19 3.51
CA PRO A 28 14.51 -11.21 3.82
C PRO A 28 13.78 -11.03 2.50
N SER A 29 12.89 -11.97 2.16
CA SER A 29 12.11 -11.87 0.93
C SER A 29 11.44 -10.51 0.96
N THR A 30 11.90 -9.56 0.14
CA THR A 30 11.38 -8.20 0.17
C THR A 30 9.91 -8.31 -0.21
N GLN A 31 9.03 -8.17 0.78
CA GLN A 31 7.61 -8.33 0.59
C GLN A 31 7.12 -7.14 -0.22
N VAL A 32 6.69 -7.41 -1.45
CA VAL A 32 6.11 -6.39 -2.34
C VAL A 32 4.66 -6.17 -1.92
N SER A 33 4.34 -4.93 -1.60
CA SER A 33 2.97 -4.48 -1.35
C SER A 33 2.33 -4.09 -2.67
N TRP A 34 1.31 -4.85 -3.10
CA TRP A 34 0.62 -4.66 -4.37
C TRP A 34 -0.67 -3.88 -4.20
N THR A 35 -0.96 -2.96 -5.12
CA THR A 35 -2.23 -2.24 -5.17
C THR A 35 -2.73 -2.22 -6.62
N PRO A 36 -3.90 -2.80 -6.93
CA PRO A 36 -4.47 -2.74 -8.27
C PRO A 36 -5.05 -1.36 -8.56
N LEU A 37 -4.89 -0.89 -9.79
CA LEU A 37 -5.46 0.35 -10.27
C LEU A 37 -6.01 0.20 -11.69
N LYS A 38 -7.28 0.56 -11.89
CA LYS A 38 -7.83 0.73 -13.24
C LYS A 38 -7.30 2.02 -13.86
N GLN A 39 -6.74 1.91 -15.06
CA GLN A 39 -6.20 3.03 -15.83
C GLN A 39 -7.15 3.48 -16.94
N THR A 40 -6.86 4.61 -17.59
CA THR A 40 -7.80 5.23 -18.57
C THR A 40 -8.09 4.37 -19.79
N CYS A 41 -7.16 3.48 -20.17
CA CYS A 41 -7.37 2.50 -21.23
C CYS A 41 -8.28 1.32 -20.82
N GLY A 42 -8.81 1.32 -19.59
CA GLY A 42 -9.70 0.28 -19.06
C GLY A 42 -9.00 -0.90 -18.40
N CYS A 43 -7.69 -1.05 -18.60
CA CYS A 43 -6.90 -2.11 -17.97
C CYS A 43 -6.73 -1.89 -16.48
N VAL A 44 -6.58 -2.99 -15.73
CA VAL A 44 -6.18 -2.96 -14.33
C VAL A 44 -4.74 -3.42 -14.20
N VAL A 45 -3.94 -2.63 -13.51
CA VAL A 45 -2.51 -2.84 -13.32
C VAL A 45 -2.22 -2.95 -11.83
N ASP A 46 -1.51 -4.00 -11.45
CA ASP A 46 -0.99 -4.17 -10.10
C ASP A 46 0.32 -3.39 -9.98
N TRP A 47 0.31 -2.37 -9.12
CA TRP A 47 1.51 -1.60 -8.79
C TRP A 47 2.06 -2.04 -7.44
N GLY A 48 3.32 -2.45 -7.45
CA GLY A 48 4.02 -2.97 -6.31
C GLY A 48 5.11 -2.02 -5.83
N TRP A 49 5.19 -1.80 -4.52
CA TRP A 49 6.29 -1.07 -3.90
C TRP A 49 6.86 -1.87 -2.72
N THR A 50 8.05 -1.49 -2.30
CA THR A 50 8.71 -2.05 -1.11
C THR A 50 9.27 -0.89 -0.29
N SER A 51 9.37 -1.05 1.02
CA SER A 51 9.98 -0.04 1.90
C SER A 51 11.46 0.23 1.59
N GLN A 52 12.10 -0.63 0.80
CA GLN A 52 13.48 -0.46 0.34
C GLN A 52 13.57 0.39 -0.93
N THR A 53 12.51 0.43 -1.73
CA THR A 53 12.54 1.06 -3.05
C THR A 53 11.69 2.33 -3.14
N ALA A 54 10.73 2.50 -2.23
CA ALA A 54 9.85 3.66 -2.13
C ALA A 54 9.45 3.89 -0.66
N ASP A 55 9.41 5.14 -0.22
CA ASP A 55 8.60 5.46 0.96
C ASP A 55 7.10 5.53 0.57
N PRO A 56 6.18 5.34 1.54
CA PRO A 56 4.76 5.29 1.24
C PRO A 56 4.19 6.60 0.70
N VAL A 57 4.76 7.77 1.04
CA VAL A 57 4.27 9.07 0.59
C VAL A 57 4.59 9.25 -0.89
N SER A 58 5.86 9.05 -1.27
CA SER A 58 6.29 9.10 -2.66
C SER A 58 5.52 8.12 -3.56
N PHE A 59 5.20 6.93 -3.05
CA PHE A 59 4.37 5.97 -3.80
C PHE A 59 2.94 6.47 -4.00
N LYS A 60 2.28 7.00 -2.96
CA LYS A 60 0.91 7.54 -3.05
C LYS A 60 0.81 8.67 -4.07
N ASP A 61 1.69 9.65 -3.99
CA ASP A 61 1.68 10.82 -4.87
C ASP A 61 1.85 10.40 -6.33
N TRP A 62 2.80 9.50 -6.58
CA TRP A 62 3.00 8.92 -7.90
C TRP A 62 1.79 8.12 -8.38
N PHE A 63 1.19 7.30 -7.51
CA PHE A 63 0.07 6.42 -7.84
C PHE A 63 -1.17 7.22 -8.26
N ILE A 64 -1.45 8.35 -7.61
CA ILE A 64 -2.53 9.27 -8.00
C ILE A 64 -2.34 9.76 -9.44
N SER A 65 -1.10 10.08 -9.84
CA SER A 65 -0.80 10.51 -11.21
C SER A 65 -1.09 9.45 -12.28
N ARG A 66 -1.27 8.18 -11.88
CA ARG A 66 -1.52 7.07 -12.80
C ARG A 66 -2.99 6.85 -13.15
N LEU A 67 -3.92 7.53 -12.47
CA LEU A 67 -5.35 7.48 -12.80
C LEU A 67 -5.66 8.02 -14.18
N THR A 68 -4.92 9.03 -14.64
CA THR A 68 -5.23 9.80 -15.86
C THR A 68 -4.42 9.38 -17.09
N VAL A 69 -3.62 8.32 -16.97
CA VAL A 69 -2.74 7.85 -18.05
C VAL A 69 -3.12 6.42 -18.46
N PRO A 70 -2.89 6.03 -19.73
CA PRO A 70 -3.04 4.65 -20.15
C PRO A 70 -1.99 3.74 -19.49
N CYS A 71 -2.21 2.43 -19.52
CA CYS A 71 -1.24 1.47 -19.01
C CYS A 71 -0.01 1.34 -19.89
N LEU A 72 1.08 0.79 -19.33
CA LEU A 72 2.35 0.64 -20.04
C LEU A 72 2.22 -0.16 -21.34
N TRP A 73 1.30 -1.13 -21.38
CA TRP A 73 1.03 -1.96 -22.57
C TRP A 73 0.20 -1.24 -23.64
N HIS A 74 -0.59 -0.22 -23.27
CA HIS A 74 -1.47 0.51 -24.20
C HIS A 74 -1.11 2.00 -24.33
N SER A 75 0.00 2.42 -23.73
CA SER A 75 0.53 3.76 -23.92
C SER A 75 1.26 3.79 -25.26
N PRO A 76 1.03 4.80 -26.12
CA PRO A 76 1.86 4.97 -27.30
C PRO A 76 3.30 5.17 -26.84
N SER A 77 4.21 4.28 -27.25
CA SER A 77 5.62 4.48 -26.90
C SER A 77 6.18 5.63 -27.74
N GLU A 78 6.96 6.51 -27.11
CA GLU A 78 7.67 7.59 -27.79
C GLU A 78 8.66 7.06 -28.85
N ALA A 79 9.01 5.76 -28.80
CA ALA A 79 9.99 5.11 -29.67
C ALA A 79 9.37 4.17 -30.72
N GLY A 80 8.04 4.15 -30.88
CA GLY A 80 7.35 3.34 -31.89
C GLY A 80 7.30 1.83 -31.63
N ALA A 81 7.81 1.34 -30.49
CA ALA A 81 7.59 -0.03 -30.02
C ALA A 81 6.14 -0.19 -29.52
N SER A 82 5.48 -1.31 -29.85
CA SER A 82 4.18 -1.64 -29.27
C SER A 82 4.36 -2.02 -27.80
N GLY A 83 3.47 -1.54 -26.94
CA GLY A 83 3.44 -1.99 -25.55
C GLY A 83 3.05 -3.46 -25.40
N ASP A 84 2.50 -4.09 -26.44
CA ASP A 84 2.16 -5.52 -26.47
C ASP A 84 3.38 -6.43 -26.32
N ASP A 85 4.57 -5.97 -26.71
CA ASP A 85 5.82 -6.73 -26.62
C ASP A 85 6.44 -6.69 -25.21
N LEU A 86 5.88 -5.89 -24.30
CA LEU A 86 6.36 -5.79 -22.93
C LEU A 86 5.96 -7.02 -22.10
N PRO A 87 6.86 -7.53 -21.24
CA PRO A 87 6.53 -8.64 -20.35
C PRO A 87 5.36 -8.29 -19.42
N ASP A 88 4.61 -9.32 -19.00
CA ASP A 88 3.46 -9.13 -18.09
C ASP A 88 3.86 -8.65 -16.70
N ASN A 89 5.13 -8.81 -16.32
CA ASN A 89 5.69 -8.33 -15.07
C ASN A 89 7.06 -7.68 -15.31
N MET A 90 7.29 -6.51 -14.73
CA MET A 90 8.54 -5.76 -14.89
C MET A 90 8.82 -4.89 -13.66
N ILE A 91 10.02 -4.34 -13.61
CA ILE A 91 10.40 -3.28 -12.67
C ILE A 91 10.58 -2.01 -13.48
N VAL A 92 9.93 -0.94 -13.05
CA VAL A 92 10.01 0.36 -13.71
C VAL A 92 10.57 1.41 -12.76
N ARG A 93 11.30 2.37 -13.33
CA ARG A 93 11.66 3.62 -12.67
C ARG A 93 10.91 4.74 -13.38
N PRO A 94 9.86 5.32 -12.77
CA PRO A 94 9.14 6.42 -13.38
C PRO A 94 10.08 7.60 -13.68
N ARG A 95 9.89 8.27 -14.84
CA ARG A 95 10.67 9.47 -15.17
C ARG A 95 10.49 10.53 -14.08
N GLY A 96 11.60 11.14 -13.65
CA GLY A 96 11.59 12.14 -12.57
C GLY A 96 11.43 11.56 -11.16
N SER A 97 11.41 10.22 -11.02
CA SER A 97 11.37 9.55 -9.73
C SER A 97 12.64 8.73 -9.49
N ASN A 98 13.11 8.73 -8.25
CA ASN A 98 14.16 7.83 -7.79
C ASN A 98 13.60 6.48 -7.31
N VAL A 99 12.28 6.30 -7.37
CA VAL A 99 11.58 5.12 -6.88
C VAL A 99 11.65 3.98 -7.90
N LEU A 100 11.90 2.76 -7.42
CA LEU A 100 11.76 1.53 -8.20
C LEU A 100 10.44 0.84 -7.82
N LEU A 101 9.60 0.64 -8.84
CA LEU A 101 8.28 0.03 -8.68
C LEU A 101 8.21 -1.30 -9.43
N HIS A 102 7.55 -2.27 -8.81
CA HIS A 102 7.12 -3.46 -9.50
C HIS A 102 5.80 -3.18 -10.20
N VAL A 103 5.61 -3.76 -11.39
CA VAL A 103 4.35 -3.65 -12.11
C VAL A 103 4.02 -4.96 -12.77
N ARG A 104 2.75 -5.34 -12.75
CA ARG A 104 2.25 -6.49 -13.48
C ARG A 104 0.81 -6.28 -13.95
N LYS A 105 0.38 -7.03 -14.97
CA LYS A 105 -1.04 -7.12 -15.31
C LYS A 105 -1.80 -7.71 -14.13
N ALA A 106 -2.88 -7.07 -13.71
CA ALA A 106 -3.73 -7.62 -12.65
C ALA A 106 -4.49 -8.85 -13.15
N SER A 107 -4.83 -9.76 -12.24
CA SER A 107 -5.59 -10.99 -12.55
C SER A 107 -6.49 -11.38 -11.38
N GLY A 108 -7.53 -12.17 -11.66
CA GLY A 108 -8.48 -12.62 -10.64
C GLY A 108 -9.17 -11.45 -9.92
N ASP A 109 -9.30 -11.57 -8.60
CA ASP A 109 -9.99 -10.62 -7.72
C ASP A 109 -9.42 -9.18 -7.81
N HIS A 110 -8.15 -9.03 -8.21
CA HIS A 110 -7.53 -7.72 -8.35
C HIS A 110 -8.12 -6.89 -9.50
N LEU A 111 -8.75 -7.53 -10.51
CA LEU A 111 -9.42 -6.81 -11.59
C LEU A 111 -10.61 -6.02 -11.06
N GLU A 112 -11.47 -6.65 -10.26
CA GLU A 112 -12.63 -5.98 -9.68
C GLU A 112 -12.19 -4.94 -8.64
N LEU A 113 -11.25 -5.33 -7.77
CA LEU A 113 -10.72 -4.43 -6.74
C LEU A 113 -10.11 -3.17 -7.36
N GLY A 114 -9.31 -3.29 -8.42
CA GLY A 114 -8.70 -2.11 -9.07
C GLY A 114 -9.72 -1.13 -9.66
N ALA A 115 -10.86 -1.62 -10.14
CA ALA A 115 -11.95 -0.75 -10.61
C ALA A 115 -12.66 -0.05 -9.45
N GLN A 116 -12.89 -0.76 -8.34
CA GLN A 116 -13.48 -0.19 -7.13
C GLN A 116 -12.56 0.89 -6.52
N LEU A 117 -11.26 0.60 -6.41
CA LEU A 117 -10.27 1.55 -5.89
C LEU A 117 -10.12 2.78 -6.78
N ALA A 118 -10.05 2.61 -8.10
CA ALA A 118 -10.01 3.74 -9.02
C ALA A 118 -11.25 4.64 -8.86
N SER A 119 -12.44 4.05 -8.80
CA SER A 119 -13.69 4.79 -8.62
C SER A 119 -13.75 5.52 -7.28
N ARG A 120 -13.25 4.92 -6.19
CA ARG A 120 -13.18 5.56 -4.88
C ARG A 120 -12.17 6.71 -4.88
N LEU A 121 -11.00 6.51 -5.49
CA LEU A 121 -9.95 7.52 -5.59
C LEU A 121 -10.42 8.72 -6.40
N GLU A 122 -11.07 8.50 -7.55
CA GLU A 122 -11.67 9.57 -8.36
C GLU A 122 -12.68 10.39 -7.56
N ARG A 123 -13.58 9.75 -6.80
CA ARG A 123 -14.57 10.45 -5.96
C ARG A 123 -13.91 11.30 -4.88
N VAL A 124 -12.91 10.76 -4.17
CA VAL A 124 -12.22 11.50 -3.10
C VAL A 124 -11.46 12.69 -3.67
N LEU A 125 -10.75 12.51 -4.78
CA LEU A 125 -10.04 13.59 -5.46
C LEU A 125 -10.99 14.65 -6.03
N ASP A 126 -12.16 14.25 -6.53
CA ASP A 126 -13.16 15.19 -7.01
C ASP A 126 -13.74 16.04 -5.87
N LYS A 127 -14.07 15.44 -4.72
CA LYS A 127 -14.48 16.18 -3.52
C LYS A 127 -13.40 17.16 -3.06
N ALA A 128 -12.13 16.75 -3.08
CA ALA A 128 -11.02 17.64 -2.75
C ALA A 128 -10.95 18.86 -3.69
N ARG A 129 -11.24 18.70 -4.99
CA ARG A 129 -11.32 19.83 -5.94
C ARG A 129 -12.52 20.75 -5.69
N GLN A 130 -13.62 20.21 -5.19
CA GLN A 130 -14.82 21.00 -4.87
C GLN A 130 -14.63 21.86 -3.61
N GLY A 131 -13.67 21.51 -2.74
CA GLY A 131 -13.21 22.30 -1.62
C GLY A 131 -13.25 21.58 -0.27
N ASP A 132 -12.56 22.15 0.71
CA ASP A 132 -12.32 21.54 2.03
C ASP A 132 -13.60 21.13 2.76
N ALA A 133 -14.64 21.97 2.73
CA ALA A 133 -15.91 21.67 3.38
C ALA A 133 -16.59 20.42 2.80
N VAL A 134 -16.62 20.30 1.47
CA VAL A 134 -17.24 19.16 0.77
C VAL A 134 -16.48 17.86 1.03
N LEU A 135 -15.15 17.95 1.03
CA LEU A 135 -14.28 16.83 1.35
C LEU A 135 -14.47 16.35 2.79
N LEU A 136 -14.51 17.29 3.75
CA LEU A 136 -14.63 16.99 5.16
C LEU A 136 -16.03 16.49 5.55
N ASP A 137 -17.08 16.84 4.81
CA ASP A 137 -18.44 16.32 5.02
C ASP A 137 -18.58 14.82 4.77
N ASP A 138 -17.63 14.20 4.06
CA ASP A 138 -17.60 12.75 3.87
C ASP A 138 -17.01 12.00 5.06
N ALA A 139 -16.27 12.71 5.93
CA ALA A 139 -15.63 12.12 7.09
C ALA A 139 -16.67 11.68 8.14
N PRO A 140 -16.46 10.53 8.81
CA PRO A 140 -17.25 10.13 9.97
C PRO A 140 -17.34 11.26 11.00
N ALA A 141 -18.51 11.46 11.62
CA ALA A 141 -18.75 12.66 12.43
C ALA A 141 -17.80 12.75 13.63
N GLY A 142 -17.56 11.61 14.30
CA GLY A 142 -16.59 11.51 15.41
C GLY A 142 -15.18 11.89 14.96
N PHE A 143 -14.69 11.29 13.88
CA PHE A 143 -13.35 11.56 13.35
C PHE A 143 -13.19 12.98 12.81
N ARG A 144 -14.21 13.51 12.13
CA ARG A 144 -14.25 14.90 11.68
C ARG A 144 -14.07 15.88 12.84
N ASN A 145 -14.83 15.70 13.92
CA ASN A 145 -14.73 16.56 15.10
C ASN A 145 -13.35 16.46 15.75
N TRP A 146 -12.78 15.25 15.81
CA TRP A 146 -11.43 15.04 16.28
C TRP A 146 -10.40 15.77 15.41
N LEU A 147 -10.51 15.69 14.08
CA LEU A 147 -9.60 16.39 13.16
C LEU A 147 -9.69 17.92 13.34
N ILE A 148 -10.90 18.48 13.41
CA ILE A 148 -11.11 19.92 13.61
C ILE A 148 -10.42 20.43 14.88
N LYS A 149 -10.37 19.62 15.95
CA LYS A 149 -9.75 20.01 17.21
C LYS A 149 -8.23 19.77 17.27
N THR A 150 -7.71 18.81 16.52
CA THR A 150 -6.34 18.31 16.69
C THR A 150 -5.37 18.71 15.59
N THR A 151 -5.87 19.21 14.45
CA THR A 151 -5.01 19.65 13.33
C THR A 151 -5.43 21.02 12.79
N LEU A 152 -4.44 21.77 12.30
CA LEU A 152 -4.63 23.03 11.58
C LEU A 152 -5.28 22.83 10.20
N HIS A 153 -5.18 21.63 9.63
CA HIS A 153 -5.68 21.30 8.30
C HIS A 153 -6.53 20.01 8.30
N PRO A 154 -7.78 20.05 8.81
CA PRO A 154 -8.64 18.88 8.95
C PRO A 154 -8.96 18.19 7.63
N ALA A 155 -9.28 18.96 6.58
CA ALA A 155 -9.61 18.42 5.27
C ALA A 155 -8.43 17.69 4.63
N GLN A 156 -7.22 18.26 4.71
CA GLN A 156 -6.00 17.59 4.22
C GLN A 156 -5.71 16.31 5.00
N ALA A 157 -5.84 16.32 6.32
CA ALA A 157 -5.65 15.11 7.13
C ALA A 157 -6.67 14.02 6.81
N TRP A 158 -7.92 14.39 6.52
CA TRP A 158 -8.94 13.45 6.03
C TRP A 158 -8.59 12.89 4.64
N LEU A 159 -8.15 13.74 3.72
CA LEU A 159 -7.68 13.30 2.41
C LEU A 159 -6.52 12.30 2.53
N ASP A 160 -5.52 12.61 3.36
CA ASP A 160 -4.36 11.74 3.57
C ASP A 160 -4.75 10.38 4.15
N HIS A 161 -5.76 10.35 5.02
CA HIS A 161 -6.34 9.12 5.55
C HIS A 161 -6.99 8.29 4.43
N GLU A 162 -7.89 8.87 3.65
CA GLU A 162 -8.56 8.18 2.54
C GLU A 162 -7.56 7.67 1.49
N LEU A 163 -6.58 8.50 1.12
CA LEU A 163 -5.54 8.10 0.17
C LEU A 163 -4.70 6.94 0.70
N THR A 164 -4.38 6.94 1.99
CA THR A 164 -3.66 5.84 2.65
C THR A 164 -4.48 4.56 2.62
N ASP A 165 -5.75 4.63 2.97
CA ASP A 165 -6.63 3.46 2.97
C ASP A 165 -6.82 2.89 1.57
N ILE A 166 -7.07 3.74 0.58
CA ILE A 166 -7.26 3.30 -0.80
C ILE A 166 -5.97 2.71 -1.40
N ILE A 167 -4.85 3.44 -1.28
CA ILE A 167 -3.62 3.14 -2.02
C ILE A 167 -2.75 2.13 -1.28
N LEU A 168 -2.58 2.29 0.03
CA LEU A 168 -1.66 1.46 0.81
C LEU A 168 -2.37 0.25 1.43
N ASN A 169 -3.65 0.40 1.79
CA ASN A 169 -4.44 -0.68 2.40
C ASN A 169 -5.44 -1.32 1.43
N GLN A 170 -5.39 -0.99 0.14
CA GLN A 170 -6.26 -1.54 -0.90
C GLN A 170 -7.76 -1.38 -0.58
N GLY A 171 -8.14 -0.24 0.00
CA GLY A 171 -9.49 0.08 0.41
C GLY A 171 -9.95 -0.58 1.71
N ARG A 172 -9.13 -1.43 2.32
CA ARG A 172 -9.39 -2.00 3.65
C ARG A 172 -9.02 -0.94 4.68
N SER A 173 -10.02 -0.33 5.31
CA SER A 173 -9.71 0.69 6.29
C SER A 173 -8.91 0.11 7.44
N ALA A 174 -7.80 0.78 7.80
CA ALA A 174 -7.01 0.39 8.97
C ALA A 174 -7.84 0.55 10.27
N LEU A 175 -8.85 1.44 10.25
CA LEU A 175 -9.79 1.67 11.34
C LEU A 175 -11.22 1.62 10.78
N PRO A 176 -12.02 0.58 11.11
CA PRO A 176 -13.42 0.50 10.68
C PRO A 176 -14.19 1.80 10.94
N ARG A 177 -15.09 2.16 10.01
CA ARG A 177 -15.86 3.40 10.07
C ARG A 177 -16.63 3.53 11.38
N GLU A 178 -17.10 2.41 11.92
CA GLU A 178 -17.80 2.35 13.20
C GLU A 178 -16.92 2.82 14.36
N ILE A 179 -15.62 2.50 14.34
CA ILE A 179 -14.65 2.97 15.34
C ILE A 179 -14.40 4.47 15.16
N LEU A 180 -14.32 4.96 13.93
CA LEU A 180 -14.15 6.38 13.62
C LEU A 180 -15.37 7.22 14.02
N GLU A 181 -16.58 6.68 13.91
CA GLU A 181 -17.81 7.31 14.41
C GLU A 181 -17.88 7.31 15.94
N GLN A 182 -17.34 6.28 16.60
CA GLN A 182 -17.36 6.11 18.06
C GLN A 182 -16.14 6.72 18.76
N LEU A 183 -15.31 7.51 18.06
CA LEU A 183 -14.17 8.17 18.70
C LEU A 183 -14.65 8.98 19.91
N PRO A 184 -14.21 8.63 21.14
CA PRO A 184 -14.79 9.22 22.35
C PRO A 184 -14.60 10.72 22.40
N ASP A 185 -15.62 11.45 22.86
CA ASP A 185 -15.53 12.88 23.15
C ASP A 185 -14.37 13.20 24.11
N GLN A 186 -13.92 12.24 24.93
CA GLN A 186 -12.81 12.41 25.87
C GLN A 186 -11.44 12.57 25.19
N LEU A 187 -11.25 12.09 23.95
CA LEU A 187 -10.06 12.43 23.15
C LEU A 187 -10.14 13.87 22.60
N LEU A 188 -11.33 14.48 22.62
CA LEU A 188 -11.60 15.84 22.17
C LEU A 188 -11.37 16.90 23.26
N ASP A 189 -11.09 16.48 24.50
CA ASP A 189 -10.85 17.34 25.67
C ASP A 189 -9.37 17.47 26.04
N SER A 190 -8.45 16.90 25.26
CA SER A 190 -7.02 17.19 25.44
C SER A 190 -6.75 18.64 25.03
N PRO A 191 -6.33 19.54 25.94
CA PRO A 191 -5.95 20.88 25.55
C PRO A 191 -4.71 20.75 24.66
N CYS A 192 -4.77 21.32 23.46
CA CYS A 192 -3.57 21.75 22.76
C CYS A 192 -2.86 22.70 23.72
N ALA A 193 -1.86 22.20 24.46
CA ALA A 193 -1.04 23.02 25.33
C ALA A 193 -0.29 24.00 24.43
N GLN A 194 -0.86 25.20 24.27
CA GLN A 194 -0.09 26.34 23.80
C GLN A 194 1.07 26.49 24.79
N PRO A 195 2.33 26.56 24.36
CA PRO A 195 3.39 26.97 25.25
C PRO A 195 3.03 28.39 25.70
N GLU A 196 2.69 28.53 26.98
CA GLU A 196 2.57 29.83 27.61
C GLU A 196 3.92 30.51 27.40
N SER A 197 3.91 31.53 26.54
CA SER A 197 5.04 32.42 26.33
C SER A 197 5.27 33.12 27.65
N GLY A 198 6.10 32.50 28.51
CA GLY A 198 6.59 33.10 29.73
C GLY A 198 7.22 34.44 29.39
N ALA A 199 6.63 35.49 29.94
CA ALA A 199 7.15 36.83 29.94
C ALA A 199 8.63 36.80 30.38
N CYS A 200 9.52 37.25 29.52
CA CYS A 200 10.80 37.80 29.95
C CYS A 200 10.60 39.31 30.10
N ASP A 201 10.20 39.72 31.31
CA ASP A 201 10.47 41.07 31.80
C ASP A 201 11.66 41.01 32.76
N ILE A 202 12.51 42.04 32.63
CA ILE A 202 13.76 42.41 33.35
C ILE A 202 15.07 41.90 32.72
#